data_AF-A0A7W5CBX0-F1
#
_entry.id   AF-A0A7W5CBX0-F1
#
_cell.length_a   1.000
_cell.length_b   1.000
_cell.length_c   1.000
_cell.angle_alpha   90.00
_cell.angle_beta   90.00
_cell.angle_gamma   90.00
#
_symmetry.space_group_name_H-M   'P 1'
#
loop_
_entity.id
_entity.type
_entity.pdbx_description
1 polymer ?
#
loop_
_entity_poly.entity_id
_entity_poly.type
_entity_poly.pdbx_seq_one_letter_code
_entity_poly.pdbx_strand_id
1 'polypeptide(L)'
;MKLTIPIAAALIAALLLMALPVSNAKASPAIMSRIGKNADRMAAAETDPLPIRRSLYEKLSLFTDVPWYWIAAIDQYERSMSKVKPKARPMLGSTVGVFIDPERWAGMLNPNSEDSSPASIRFFNGIGRDGDGNGQADRTSDDDLLYSLVSRVAAYGISDDDFSIGLWEYYQNNRAVQRIQQFARIYAAFGKLDLFEHAFPVPIGTHYSYNSTWGTGRSWGGRRTHEGTDIFADHGLPVRSVCYGIVEVKGWNPYGGWRIGIRDLNNFYHYYAHLSGFDKTISTGDIVKPGQVVGWVGSSGYGKPGTSGKFPPHLHYGVYSDRGLMEWSFDPYPMLRRWEQAERKRIRSGK
;
A
#
# COMPACT_ATOMS: atom_id res chain seq x y z
N MET A 1 -34.12 -58.19 12.31
CA MET A 1 -33.87 -58.78 13.65
C MET A 1 -32.67 -58.08 14.24
N LYS A 2 -32.89 -57.24 15.24
CA LYS A 2 -32.54 -57.44 16.67
C LYS A 2 -31.05 -57.31 16.97
N LEU A 3 -30.79 -56.33 17.84
CA LEU A 3 -29.63 -56.10 18.71
C LEU A 3 -28.95 -57.39 19.19
N THR A 4 -27.63 -57.35 19.43
CA THR A 4 -27.03 -57.26 20.79
C THR A 4 -25.49 -57.20 20.74
N ILE A 5 -24.94 -56.41 21.66
CA ILE A 5 -23.52 -56.23 22.03
C ILE A 5 -23.00 -57.46 22.81
N PRO A 6 -21.67 -57.70 22.89
CA PRO A 6 -21.07 -57.70 24.23
C PRO A 6 -19.76 -56.88 24.34
N ILE A 7 -19.47 -56.57 25.61
CA ILE A 7 -18.54 -55.58 26.17
C ILE A 7 -17.23 -56.26 26.63
N ALA A 8 -16.16 -55.45 26.65
CA ALA A 8 -14.95 -55.47 27.49
C ALA A 8 -13.82 -56.49 27.27
N ALA A 9 -12.63 -55.93 27.04
CA ALA A 9 -11.47 -56.16 27.92
C ALA A 9 -10.58 -54.91 27.93
N ALA A 10 -10.41 -54.33 29.11
CA ALA A 10 -9.49 -53.25 29.41
C ALA A 10 -8.06 -53.80 29.59
N LEU A 11 -7.05 -53.11 29.04
CA LEU A 11 -5.68 -53.23 29.54
C LEU A 11 -5.04 -51.85 29.60
N ILE A 12 -4.91 -51.36 30.83
CA ILE A 12 -4.15 -50.19 31.24
C ILE A 12 -2.68 -50.59 31.23
N ALA A 13 -1.88 -50.03 30.33
CA ALA A 13 -0.42 -50.12 30.39
C ALA A 13 0.11 -48.80 30.96
N ALA A 14 0.41 -48.82 32.26
CA ALA A 14 1.13 -47.75 32.95
C ALA A 14 2.59 -47.75 32.46
N LEU A 15 3.02 -46.66 31.79
CA LEU A 15 4.42 -46.46 31.45
C LEU A 15 5.11 -45.69 32.58
N LEU A 16 5.95 -46.44 33.31
CA LEU A 16 6.80 -46.00 34.39
C LEU A 16 7.83 -44.98 33.88
N LEU A 17 7.79 -43.75 34.40
CA LEU A 17 8.78 -42.72 34.13
C LEU A 17 10.10 -43.08 34.86
N MET A 18 11.07 -43.66 34.16
CA MET A 18 12.45 -43.70 34.66
C MET A 18 13.12 -42.36 34.39
N ALA A 19 13.32 -41.59 35.46
CA ALA A 19 14.11 -40.37 35.45
C ALA A 19 15.59 -40.72 35.17
N LEU A 20 16.06 -40.39 33.97
CA LEU A 20 17.49 -40.27 33.70
C LEU A 20 17.98 -38.89 34.20
N PRO A 21 19.19 -38.79 34.78
CA PRO A 21 19.72 -37.51 35.19
C PRO A 21 19.98 -36.66 33.95
N VAL A 22 19.28 -35.53 33.86
CA VAL A 22 19.56 -34.48 32.87
C VAL A 22 20.95 -33.94 33.17
N SER A 23 21.95 -34.44 32.45
CA SER A 23 23.26 -33.78 32.39
C SER A 23 23.04 -32.40 31.80
N ASN A 24 23.38 -31.37 32.58
CA ASN A 24 23.21 -29.96 32.23
C ASN A 24 24.26 -29.55 31.17
N ALA A 25 24.17 -30.10 29.97
CA ALA A 25 24.97 -29.70 28.84
C ALA A 25 24.34 -28.45 28.23
N LYS A 26 24.87 -27.28 28.59
CA LYS A 26 24.53 -26.01 27.92
C LYS A 26 24.80 -26.16 26.43
N ALA A 27 23.74 -26.22 25.62
CA ALA A 27 23.86 -26.14 24.18
C ALA A 27 24.61 -24.86 23.82
N SER A 28 25.68 -24.98 23.03
CA SER A 28 26.52 -23.84 22.67
C SER A 28 25.67 -22.73 22.02
N PRO A 29 25.91 -21.44 22.34
CA PRO A 29 25.08 -20.31 21.89
C PRO A 29 24.89 -20.26 20.35
N ALA A 30 25.80 -20.88 19.59
CA ALA A 30 25.68 -21.02 18.14
C ALA A 30 24.53 -21.93 17.67
N ILE A 31 24.17 -22.96 18.43
CA ILE A 31 23.08 -23.91 18.09
C ILE A 31 21.73 -23.30 18.46
N MET A 32 21.62 -22.65 19.63
CA MET A 32 20.42 -21.88 19.99
C MET A 32 20.19 -20.70 19.05
N SER A 33 21.26 -20.05 18.55
CA SER A 33 21.16 -19.01 17.52
C SER A 33 20.63 -19.54 16.18
N ARG A 34 21.01 -20.77 15.77
CA ARG A 34 20.50 -21.39 14.53
C ARG A 34 19.07 -21.88 14.66
N ILE A 35 18.69 -22.46 15.80
CA ILE A 35 17.31 -22.88 16.07
C ILE A 35 16.40 -21.65 16.19
N GLY A 36 16.85 -20.59 16.86
CA GLY A 36 16.16 -19.30 16.92
C GLY A 36 16.01 -18.66 15.55
N LYS A 37 17.06 -18.65 14.71
CA LYS A 37 16.95 -18.14 13.32
C LYS A 37 16.07 -18.98 12.40
N ASN A 38 15.96 -20.29 12.63
CA ASN A 38 15.04 -21.15 11.88
C ASN A 38 13.60 -21.02 12.39
N ALA A 39 13.38 -20.88 13.70
CA ALA A 39 12.08 -20.56 14.27
C ALA A 39 11.61 -19.15 13.85
N ASP A 40 12.50 -18.15 13.82
CA ASP A 40 12.24 -16.81 13.29
C ASP A 40 12.00 -16.83 11.77
N ARG A 41 12.65 -17.74 11.02
CA ARG A 41 12.37 -17.95 9.59
C ARG A 41 11.08 -18.71 9.33
N MET A 42 10.66 -19.60 10.24
CA MET A 42 9.39 -20.33 10.16
C MET A 42 8.23 -19.49 10.69
N ALA A 43 8.46 -18.57 11.63
CA ALA A 43 7.49 -17.56 12.09
C ALA A 43 7.39 -16.36 11.13
N ALA A 44 8.48 -15.98 10.45
CA ALA A 44 8.45 -15.00 9.36
C ALA A 44 7.97 -15.59 8.01
N ALA A 45 7.55 -16.85 8.00
CA ALA A 45 6.75 -17.45 6.95
C ALA A 45 5.25 -17.46 7.35
N GLU A 46 4.81 -16.44 8.09
CA GLU A 46 3.41 -15.98 8.04
C GLU A 46 3.00 -15.95 6.57
N THR A 47 2.01 -16.79 6.24
CA THR A 47 1.38 -16.82 4.93
C THR A 47 1.16 -15.40 4.45
N ASP A 48 1.76 -15.03 3.33
CA ASP A 48 1.55 -13.72 2.71
C ASP A 48 0.06 -13.38 2.79
N PRO A 49 -0.35 -12.26 3.42
CA PRO A 49 -1.77 -11.94 3.56
C PRO A 49 -2.44 -11.61 2.21
N LEU A 50 -1.68 -11.51 1.11
CA LEU A 50 -2.21 -11.17 -0.22
C LEU A 50 -3.22 -12.20 -0.77
N PRO A 51 -2.99 -13.53 -0.78
CA PRO A 51 -3.97 -14.49 -1.30
C PRO A 51 -5.23 -14.54 -0.45
N ILE A 52 -5.13 -14.44 0.89
CA ILE A 52 -6.29 -14.38 1.79
C ILE A 52 -7.15 -13.16 1.45
N ARG A 53 -6.51 -11.98 1.31
CA ARG A 53 -7.20 -10.75 0.89
C ARG A 53 -7.85 -10.88 -0.47
N ARG A 54 -7.13 -11.46 -1.43
CA ARG A 54 -7.64 -11.67 -2.78
C ARG A 54 -8.93 -12.48 -2.75
N SER A 55 -8.93 -13.61 -2.04
CA SER A 55 -10.11 -14.47 -1.87
C SER A 55 -11.27 -13.73 -1.22
N LEU A 56 -11.01 -12.92 -0.19
CA LEU A 56 -12.04 -12.10 0.46
C LEU A 56 -12.64 -11.08 -0.52
N TYR A 57 -11.82 -10.37 -1.31
CA TYR A 57 -12.33 -9.41 -2.28
C TYR A 57 -13.15 -10.08 -3.39
N GLU A 58 -12.74 -11.26 -3.85
CA GLU A 58 -13.49 -12.03 -4.84
C GLU A 58 -14.84 -12.51 -4.27
N LYS A 59 -14.84 -13.03 -3.04
CA LYS A 59 -16.06 -13.39 -2.31
C LYS A 59 -17.03 -12.21 -2.25
N LEU A 60 -16.58 -11.05 -1.77
CA LEU A 60 -17.42 -9.85 -1.65
C LEU A 60 -17.87 -9.31 -3.01
N SER A 61 -17.04 -9.45 -4.05
CA SER A 61 -17.40 -9.06 -5.40
C SER A 61 -18.61 -9.83 -5.91
N LEU A 62 -18.72 -11.12 -5.58
CA LEU A 62 -19.89 -11.94 -5.93
C LEU A 62 -21.15 -11.55 -5.16
N PHE A 63 -21.03 -11.10 -3.91
CA PHE A 63 -22.19 -10.75 -3.08
C PHE A 63 -22.71 -9.34 -3.30
N THR A 64 -21.85 -8.42 -3.74
CA THR A 64 -22.18 -6.99 -3.84
C THR A 64 -22.26 -6.48 -5.28
N ASP A 65 -21.92 -7.32 -6.26
CA ASP A 65 -21.69 -6.95 -7.67
C ASP A 65 -20.62 -5.85 -7.88
N VAL A 66 -19.92 -5.44 -6.81
CA VAL A 66 -18.81 -4.48 -6.88
C VAL A 66 -17.57 -5.22 -7.37
N PRO A 67 -16.90 -4.74 -8.44
CA PRO A 67 -15.67 -5.38 -8.90
C PRO A 67 -14.59 -5.43 -7.82
N TRP A 68 -13.90 -6.57 -7.69
CA TRP A 68 -12.89 -6.79 -6.65
C TRP A 68 -11.83 -5.68 -6.54
N TYR A 69 -11.49 -5.02 -7.65
CA TYR A 69 -10.43 -4.00 -7.68
C TYR A 69 -10.86 -2.72 -6.98
N TRP A 70 -12.17 -2.42 -6.94
CA TRP A 70 -12.73 -1.34 -6.13
C TRP A 70 -12.66 -1.67 -4.63
N ILE A 71 -12.97 -2.92 -4.28
CA ILE A 71 -12.88 -3.42 -2.90
C ILE A 71 -11.42 -3.36 -2.42
N ALA A 72 -10.48 -3.84 -3.25
CA ALA A 72 -9.04 -3.76 -2.97
C ALA A 72 -8.55 -2.32 -2.84
N ALA A 73 -9.09 -1.39 -3.65
CA ALA A 73 -8.74 0.02 -3.59
C ALA A 73 -9.20 0.69 -2.29
N ILE A 74 -10.42 0.40 -1.84
CA ILE A 74 -10.94 0.87 -0.55
C ILE A 74 -10.05 0.36 0.59
N ASP A 75 -9.79 -0.94 0.63
CA ASP A 75 -8.95 -1.53 1.69
C ASP A 75 -7.53 -0.95 1.67
N GLN A 76 -6.94 -0.76 0.50
CA GLN A 76 -5.60 -0.16 0.38
C GLN A 76 -5.57 1.31 0.83
N TYR A 77 -6.63 2.08 0.54
CA TYR A 77 -6.76 3.45 1.03
C TYR A 77 -6.90 3.47 2.56
N GLU A 78 -7.74 2.61 3.12
CA GLU A 78 -7.92 2.46 4.56
C GLU A 78 -6.62 2.11 5.28
N ARG A 79 -5.83 1.16 4.74
CA ARG A 79 -4.48 0.83 5.26
C ARG A 79 -3.56 2.04 5.28
N SER A 80 -3.59 2.83 4.21
CA SER A 80 -2.77 4.02 4.10
C SER A 80 -3.15 5.02 5.20
N MET A 81 -4.44 5.15 5.50
CA MET A 81 -4.96 6.00 6.58
C MET A 81 -4.62 5.48 7.99
N SER A 82 -4.69 4.18 8.22
CA SER A 82 -4.38 3.57 9.53
C SER A 82 -2.90 3.70 9.88
N LYS A 83 -1.99 3.62 8.90
CA LYS A 83 -0.55 3.93 9.09
C LYS A 83 -0.29 5.38 9.53
N VAL A 84 -1.19 6.30 9.22
CA VAL A 84 -1.08 7.73 9.59
C VAL A 84 -1.40 7.93 11.06
N LYS A 85 -2.50 7.34 11.50
CA LYS A 85 -3.06 7.53 12.83
C LYS A 85 -3.24 6.18 13.54
N PRO A 86 -2.16 5.41 13.79
CA PRO A 86 -2.26 4.03 14.28
C PRO A 86 -2.96 3.92 15.64
N LYS A 87 -2.86 4.96 16.49
CA LYS A 87 -3.55 5.01 17.78
C LYS A 87 -5.05 5.30 17.65
N ALA A 88 -5.45 6.09 16.67
CA ALA A 88 -6.86 6.47 16.47
C ALA A 88 -7.59 5.50 15.52
N ARG A 89 -6.84 4.78 14.68
CA ARG A 89 -7.33 3.80 13.71
C ARG A 89 -6.51 2.51 13.87
N PRO A 90 -6.68 1.78 14.99
CA PRO A 90 -6.05 0.49 15.15
C PRO A 90 -6.56 -0.49 14.08
N MET A 91 -5.73 -1.48 13.74
CA MET A 91 -6.18 -2.60 12.93
C MET A 91 -7.12 -3.45 13.79
N LEU A 92 -8.39 -3.53 13.39
CA LEU A 92 -9.42 -4.26 14.15
C LEU A 92 -9.49 -5.73 13.72
N GLY A 93 -9.41 -5.98 12.42
CA GLY A 93 -9.37 -7.32 11.85
C GLY A 93 -7.95 -7.90 11.81
N SER A 94 -7.85 -9.13 11.31
CA SER A 94 -6.57 -9.83 11.18
C SER A 94 -5.82 -9.42 9.92
N THR A 95 -6.60 -9.14 8.86
CA THR A 95 -6.07 -9.08 7.51
C THR A 95 -6.41 -7.75 6.86
N VAL A 96 -7.64 -7.23 6.94
CA VAL A 96 -8.07 -5.97 6.29
C VAL A 96 -7.61 -4.74 7.08
N GLY A 97 -7.34 -3.63 6.39
CA GLY A 97 -6.96 -2.36 7.00
C GLY A 97 -8.12 -1.41 7.25
N VAL A 98 -9.34 -1.83 6.93
CA VAL A 98 -10.58 -1.09 7.17
C VAL A 98 -10.74 -0.80 8.65
N PHE A 99 -11.08 0.45 8.96
CA PHE A 99 -11.42 0.87 10.31
C PHE A 99 -12.74 1.64 10.30
N ILE A 100 -13.68 1.22 11.13
CA ILE A 100 -14.99 1.85 11.28
C ILE A 100 -15.17 2.19 12.77
N ASP A 101 -15.44 3.46 13.06
CA ASP A 101 -15.71 3.96 14.41
C ASP A 101 -16.93 3.26 15.03
N PRO A 102 -16.96 3.02 16.36
CA PRO A 102 -18.08 2.35 17.03
C PRO A 102 -19.42 3.01 16.76
N GLU A 103 -19.46 4.34 16.78
CA GLU A 103 -20.67 5.14 16.62
C GLU A 103 -21.17 5.08 15.17
N ARG A 104 -20.27 4.94 14.19
CA ARG A 104 -20.64 4.74 12.79
C ARG A 104 -21.13 3.31 12.56
N TRP A 105 -20.48 2.34 13.20
CA TRP A 105 -20.84 0.92 13.09
C TRP A 105 -22.22 0.65 13.66
N ALA A 106 -22.42 0.94 14.95
CA ALA A 106 -23.62 0.63 15.70
C ALA A 106 -24.74 1.65 15.49
N GLY A 107 -24.40 2.88 15.06
CA GLY A 107 -25.31 4.01 14.90
C GLY A 107 -25.14 5.04 16.03
N MET A 108 -25.15 6.34 15.69
CA MET A 108 -24.81 7.42 16.63
C MET A 108 -25.72 7.48 17.87
N LEU A 109 -26.95 6.97 17.77
CA LEU A 109 -27.93 6.97 18.86
C LEU A 109 -28.05 5.60 19.54
N ASN A 110 -27.22 4.61 19.14
CA ASN A 110 -27.23 3.30 19.76
C ASN A 110 -26.60 3.39 21.16
N PRO A 111 -27.33 3.03 22.23
CA PRO A 111 -26.78 3.04 23.59
C PRO A 111 -25.66 2.01 23.79
N ASN A 112 -25.55 1.00 22.92
CA ASN A 112 -24.47 0.02 22.91
C ASN A 112 -23.57 0.25 21.69
N SER A 113 -22.36 0.80 21.91
CA SER A 113 -21.40 1.06 20.83
C SER A 113 -20.73 -0.19 20.27
N GLU A 114 -20.79 -1.30 21.01
CA GLU A 114 -20.24 -2.61 20.61
C GLU A 114 -21.36 -3.59 20.24
N ASP A 115 -22.51 -3.07 19.80
CA ASP A 115 -23.62 -3.88 19.31
C ASP A 115 -23.20 -4.71 18.09
N SER A 116 -23.46 -6.02 18.16
CA SER A 116 -23.21 -6.97 17.08
C SER A 116 -24.49 -7.49 16.44
N SER A 117 -25.69 -7.06 16.89
CA SER A 117 -26.95 -7.50 16.32
C SER A 117 -27.30 -6.71 15.06
N PRO A 118 -27.33 -7.32 13.85
CA PRO A 118 -27.58 -6.59 12.61
C PRO A 118 -28.94 -5.88 12.58
N ALA A 119 -29.94 -6.43 13.28
CA ALA A 119 -31.27 -5.82 13.39
C ALA A 119 -31.25 -4.56 14.26
N SER A 120 -30.57 -4.61 15.41
CA SER A 120 -30.43 -3.48 16.33
C SER A 120 -29.57 -2.37 15.72
N ILE A 121 -28.42 -2.72 15.15
CA ILE A 121 -27.55 -1.78 14.43
C ILE A 121 -28.33 -1.03 13.35
N ARG A 122 -29.13 -1.75 12.53
CA ARG A 122 -29.97 -1.13 11.50
C ARG A 122 -31.03 -0.20 12.06
N PHE A 123 -31.64 -0.55 13.18
CA PHE A 123 -32.64 0.29 13.86
C PHE A 123 -32.05 1.65 14.24
N PHE A 124 -30.79 1.68 14.69
CA PHE A 124 -30.06 2.91 15.01
C PHE A 124 -29.33 3.55 13.82
N ASN A 125 -29.63 3.10 12.59
CA ASN A 125 -29.02 3.58 11.35
C ASN A 125 -27.48 3.42 11.31
N GLY A 126 -26.96 2.42 12.03
CA GLY A 126 -25.57 1.98 11.93
C GLY A 126 -25.30 1.21 10.64
N ILE A 127 -24.03 1.22 10.20
CA ILE A 127 -23.63 0.58 8.94
C ILE A 127 -23.23 -0.88 9.09
N GLY A 128 -23.08 -1.39 10.32
CA GLY A 128 -22.66 -2.78 10.58
C GLY A 128 -23.61 -3.80 9.94
N ARG A 129 -23.02 -4.74 9.20
CA ARG A 129 -23.69 -5.84 8.49
C ARG A 129 -22.92 -7.13 8.71
N ASP A 130 -23.68 -8.21 8.81
CA ASP A 130 -23.18 -9.59 8.81
C ASP A 130 -22.76 -9.96 7.37
N GLY A 131 -21.46 -10.05 7.14
CA GLY A 131 -20.83 -10.32 5.85
C GLY A 131 -20.39 -11.78 5.67
N ASP A 132 -20.25 -12.53 6.76
CA ASP A 132 -19.92 -13.96 6.73
C ASP A 132 -21.14 -14.88 6.86
N GLY A 133 -22.29 -14.34 7.25
CA GLY A 133 -23.57 -15.04 7.40
C GLY A 133 -23.73 -15.75 8.75
N ASN A 134 -22.93 -15.41 9.76
CA ASN A 134 -22.95 -16.08 11.06
C ASN A 134 -24.06 -15.57 12.02
N GLY A 135 -24.83 -14.57 11.60
CA GLY A 135 -25.91 -13.93 12.36
C GLY A 135 -25.48 -12.70 13.17
N GLN A 136 -24.20 -12.33 13.16
CA GLN A 136 -23.63 -11.19 13.87
C GLN A 136 -22.90 -10.25 12.92
N ALA A 137 -22.87 -8.97 13.26
CA ALA A 137 -22.01 -7.98 12.63
C ALA A 137 -20.89 -7.63 13.62
N ASP A 138 -19.73 -8.26 13.46
CA ASP A 138 -18.56 -8.08 14.31
C ASP A 138 -17.52 -7.12 13.70
N ARG A 139 -17.16 -6.08 14.45
CA ARG A 139 -16.15 -5.08 14.04
C ARG A 139 -14.72 -5.61 14.00
N THR A 140 -14.49 -6.82 14.52
CA THR A 140 -13.21 -7.52 14.47
C THR A 140 -13.15 -8.57 13.35
N SER A 141 -14.28 -8.84 12.69
CA SER A 141 -14.35 -9.71 11.52
C SER A 141 -13.93 -8.95 10.26
N ASP A 142 -12.95 -9.49 9.53
CA ASP A 142 -12.49 -8.94 8.25
C ASP A 142 -13.61 -8.92 7.20
N ASP A 143 -14.46 -9.96 7.20
CA ASP A 143 -15.61 -10.10 6.31
C ASP A 143 -16.67 -9.01 6.59
N ASP A 144 -17.06 -8.85 7.86
CA ASP A 144 -18.12 -7.91 8.24
C ASP A 144 -17.68 -6.46 8.06
N LEU A 145 -16.44 -6.12 8.41
CA LEU A 145 -15.88 -4.78 8.24
C LEU A 145 -15.94 -4.35 6.77
N LEU A 146 -15.41 -5.18 5.88
CA LEU A 146 -15.29 -4.85 4.48
C LEU A 146 -16.65 -4.93 3.78
N TYR A 147 -17.48 -5.93 4.10
CA TYR A 147 -18.84 -6.03 3.58
C TYR A 147 -19.70 -4.84 3.98
N SER A 148 -19.65 -4.40 5.24
CA SER A 148 -20.40 -3.25 5.75
C SER A 148 -20.05 -1.97 4.99
N LEU A 149 -18.75 -1.70 4.80
CA LEU A 149 -18.28 -0.52 4.09
C LEU A 149 -18.67 -0.58 2.60
N VAL A 150 -18.34 -1.69 1.92
CA VAL A 150 -18.61 -1.85 0.49
C VAL A 150 -20.10 -1.77 0.20
N SER A 151 -20.95 -2.44 0.99
CA SER A 151 -22.40 -2.37 0.84
C SER A 151 -22.94 -0.97 1.09
N ARG A 152 -22.36 -0.22 2.04
CA ARG A 152 -22.76 1.18 2.30
C ARG A 152 -22.47 2.10 1.12
N VAL A 153 -21.32 1.91 0.46
CA VAL A 153 -20.90 2.66 -0.72
C VAL A 153 -21.73 2.24 -1.94
N ALA A 154 -21.90 0.95 -2.16
CA ALA A 154 -22.64 0.37 -3.29
C ALA A 154 -24.15 0.69 -3.26
N ALA A 155 -24.69 1.13 -2.11
CA ALA A 155 -26.10 1.52 -1.97
C ALA A 155 -26.54 2.66 -2.91
N TYR A 156 -25.59 3.45 -3.44
CA TYR A 156 -25.86 4.52 -4.41
C TYR A 156 -25.89 4.01 -5.86
N GLY A 157 -25.31 2.84 -6.11
CA GLY A 157 -25.14 2.24 -7.43
C GLY A 157 -23.73 1.69 -7.61
N ILE A 158 -23.59 0.82 -8.61
CA ILE A 158 -22.32 0.13 -8.94
C ILE A 158 -21.65 0.67 -10.21
N SER A 159 -22.26 1.67 -10.87
CA SER A 159 -21.58 2.40 -11.94
C SER A 159 -20.42 3.21 -11.37
N ASP A 160 -19.40 3.51 -12.17
CA ASP A 160 -18.23 4.27 -11.67
C ASP A 160 -18.64 5.64 -11.08
N ASP A 161 -19.64 6.31 -11.67
CA ASP A 161 -20.15 7.59 -11.19
C ASP A 161 -20.93 7.44 -9.88
N ASP A 162 -21.85 6.48 -9.80
CA ASP A 162 -22.65 6.22 -8.58
C ASP A 162 -21.77 5.74 -7.42
N PHE A 163 -20.80 4.88 -7.72
CA PHE A 163 -19.85 4.38 -6.73
C PHE A 163 -18.99 5.53 -6.18
N SER A 164 -18.64 6.50 -7.04
CA SER A 164 -17.92 7.71 -6.63
C SER A 164 -18.77 8.61 -5.71
N ILE A 165 -20.08 8.69 -5.95
CA ILE A 165 -21.03 9.35 -5.03
C ILE A 165 -21.04 8.62 -3.68
N GLY A 166 -21.16 7.28 -3.68
CA GLY A 166 -21.13 6.49 -2.45
C GLY A 166 -19.84 6.65 -1.65
N LEU A 167 -18.69 6.73 -2.33
CA LEU A 167 -17.41 7.01 -1.70
C LEU A 167 -17.38 8.41 -1.10
N TRP A 168 -17.88 9.42 -1.82
CA TRP A 168 -17.95 10.78 -1.31
C TRP A 168 -18.86 10.87 -0.08
N GLU A 169 -20.02 10.21 -0.11
CA GLU A 169 -20.97 10.17 0.99
C GLU A 169 -20.35 9.53 2.25
N TYR A 170 -19.57 8.46 2.07
CA TYR A 170 -18.90 7.77 3.17
C TYR A 170 -17.70 8.56 3.75
N TYR A 171 -16.85 9.11 2.87
CA TYR A 171 -15.57 9.74 3.27
C TYR A 171 -15.64 11.25 3.45
N GLN A 172 -16.62 11.93 2.84
CA GLN A 172 -16.79 13.39 2.80
C GLN A 172 -15.51 14.12 2.36
N ASN A 173 -14.75 13.52 1.42
CA ASN A 173 -13.45 14.02 1.00
C ASN A 173 -13.14 13.66 -0.47
N ASN A 174 -13.08 14.67 -1.34
CA ASN A 174 -12.80 14.50 -2.77
C ASN A 174 -11.44 13.85 -3.04
N ARG A 175 -10.42 14.09 -2.19
CA ARG A 175 -9.12 13.44 -2.35
C ARG A 175 -9.23 11.94 -2.10
N ALA A 176 -10.02 11.52 -1.09
CA ALA A 176 -10.24 10.11 -0.81
C ALA A 176 -10.85 9.39 -2.02
N VAL A 177 -11.91 9.97 -2.59
CA VAL A 177 -12.57 9.46 -3.80
C VAL A 177 -11.56 9.33 -4.95
N GLN A 178 -10.79 10.40 -5.21
CA GLN A 178 -9.76 10.39 -6.24
C GLN A 178 -8.70 9.30 -6.00
N ARG A 179 -8.22 9.11 -4.76
CA ARG A 179 -7.22 8.08 -4.44
C ARG A 179 -7.78 6.68 -4.65
N ILE A 180 -8.99 6.41 -4.19
CA ILE A 180 -9.61 5.10 -4.34
C ILE A 180 -9.85 4.80 -5.83
N GLN A 181 -10.33 5.76 -6.62
CA GLN A 181 -10.42 5.63 -8.08
C GLN A 181 -9.07 5.31 -8.73
N GLN A 182 -8.01 6.01 -8.35
CA GLN A 182 -6.66 5.77 -8.87
C GLN A 182 -6.15 4.37 -8.52
N PHE A 183 -6.35 3.93 -7.27
CA PHE A 183 -5.97 2.60 -6.82
C PHE A 183 -6.77 1.51 -7.55
N ALA A 184 -8.07 1.71 -7.73
CA ALA A 184 -8.95 0.81 -8.46
C ALA A 184 -8.47 0.63 -9.90
N ARG A 185 -8.12 1.72 -10.59
CA ARG A 185 -7.56 1.68 -11.94
C ARG A 185 -6.24 0.93 -12.01
N ILE A 186 -5.33 1.13 -11.04
CA ILE A 186 -4.06 0.39 -10.96
C ILE A 186 -4.31 -1.11 -10.79
N TYR A 187 -5.17 -1.51 -9.85
CA TYR A 187 -5.51 -2.92 -9.63
C TYR A 187 -6.21 -3.55 -10.84
N ALA A 188 -7.14 -2.84 -11.47
CA ALA A 188 -7.83 -3.29 -12.68
C ALA A 188 -6.84 -3.53 -13.84
N ALA A 189 -5.85 -2.64 -14.02
CA ALA A 189 -4.89 -2.75 -15.11
C ALA A 189 -3.91 -3.92 -14.97
N PHE A 190 -3.49 -4.24 -13.75
CA PHE A 190 -2.49 -5.30 -13.52
C PHE A 190 -3.08 -6.64 -13.06
N GLY A 191 -4.33 -6.68 -12.60
CA GLY A 191 -5.00 -7.93 -12.24
C GLY A 191 -4.43 -8.63 -11.00
N LYS A 192 -3.58 -7.97 -10.20
CA LYS A 192 -2.91 -8.55 -9.03
C LYS A 192 -2.78 -7.55 -7.88
N LEU A 193 -2.62 -8.06 -6.66
CA LEU A 193 -2.43 -7.23 -5.46
C LEU A 193 -0.96 -6.89 -5.16
N ASP A 194 -0.01 -7.74 -5.57
CA ASP A 194 1.42 -7.49 -5.38
C ASP A 194 1.95 -6.47 -6.40
N LEU A 195 1.80 -5.19 -6.06
CA LEU A 195 2.17 -4.03 -6.87
C LEU A 195 3.07 -3.07 -6.09
N PHE A 196 3.94 -3.61 -5.24
CA PHE A 196 4.86 -2.83 -4.39
C PHE A 196 6.33 -2.99 -4.78
N GLU A 197 6.60 -3.58 -5.95
CA GLU A 197 7.94 -3.60 -6.51
C GLU A 197 8.42 -2.19 -6.88
N HIS A 198 9.73 -2.00 -6.85
CA HIS A 198 10.35 -0.73 -7.18
C HIS A 198 11.53 -0.87 -8.15
N ALA A 199 11.82 0.19 -8.88
CA ALA A 199 12.98 0.35 -9.73
C ALA A 199 13.75 1.63 -9.36
N PHE A 200 15.05 1.67 -9.64
CA PHE A 200 15.84 2.89 -9.54
C PHE A 200 15.45 3.86 -10.68
N PRO A 201 15.33 5.17 -10.44
CA PRO A 201 14.76 6.09 -11.44
C PRO A 201 15.63 6.30 -12.68
N VAL A 202 16.90 5.90 -12.67
CA VAL A 202 17.77 5.85 -13.85
C VAL A 202 18.31 4.42 -14.03
N PRO A 203 18.68 3.98 -15.25
CA PRO A 203 19.20 2.63 -15.48
C PRO A 203 20.49 2.35 -14.69
N ILE A 204 20.57 1.18 -14.06
CA ILE A 204 21.79 0.75 -13.36
C ILE A 204 22.90 0.44 -14.37
N GLY A 205 24.12 0.88 -14.08
CA GLY A 205 25.29 0.66 -14.95
C GLY A 205 25.59 1.81 -15.90
N THR A 206 24.81 2.89 -15.86
CA THR A 206 25.10 4.13 -16.59
C THR A 206 25.86 5.12 -15.71
N HIS A 207 26.32 6.23 -16.30
CA HIS A 207 27.04 7.26 -15.58
C HIS A 207 26.08 8.16 -14.80
N TYR A 208 26.04 7.99 -13.47
CA TYR A 208 25.28 8.83 -12.57
C TYR A 208 25.95 8.94 -11.20
N SER A 209 25.65 10.00 -10.46
CA SER A 209 26.05 10.18 -9.07
C SER A 209 24.96 10.91 -8.28
N TYR A 210 24.84 10.59 -7.00
CA TYR A 210 23.88 11.23 -6.09
C TYR A 210 24.35 11.09 -4.65
N ASN A 211 24.04 12.09 -3.83
CA ASN A 211 24.33 12.13 -2.40
C ASN A 211 23.07 12.56 -1.65
N SER A 212 23.04 12.38 -0.32
CA SER A 212 21.96 12.99 0.47
C SER A 212 22.13 14.49 0.43
N THR A 213 21.21 15.15 -0.27
CA THR A 213 21.16 16.61 -0.43
C THR A 213 19.91 17.20 0.22
N TRP A 214 19.20 16.41 1.02
CA TRP A 214 17.98 16.83 1.69
C TRP A 214 18.23 18.04 2.60
N GLY A 215 17.33 19.02 2.57
CA GLY A 215 17.41 20.21 3.42
C GLY A 215 18.51 21.22 3.02
N THR A 216 19.33 20.92 2.00
CA THR A 216 20.33 21.86 1.48
C THR A 216 19.67 23.12 0.93
N GLY A 217 20.34 24.27 1.01
CA GLY A 217 19.79 25.53 0.50
C GLY A 217 19.68 25.54 -1.03
N ARG A 218 18.58 26.10 -1.56
CA ARG A 218 18.45 26.40 -3.00
C ARG A 218 18.63 27.90 -3.23
N SER A 219 19.47 28.26 -4.20
CA SER A 219 19.83 29.67 -4.50
C SER A 219 18.81 30.39 -5.38
N TRP A 220 18.00 29.66 -6.17
CA TRP A 220 17.02 30.24 -7.08
C TRP A 220 15.60 30.22 -6.48
N GLY A 221 14.94 31.38 -6.50
CA GLY A 221 13.57 31.55 -5.99
C GLY A 221 13.46 31.85 -4.49
N GLY A 222 14.49 32.46 -3.89
CA GLY A 222 14.49 32.85 -2.47
C GLY A 222 15.00 31.75 -1.52
N ARG A 223 14.78 31.93 -0.21
CA ARG A 223 15.16 30.94 0.82
C ARG A 223 14.28 29.70 0.73
N ARG A 224 14.78 28.66 0.06
CA ARG A 224 14.12 27.36 -0.04
C ARG A 224 15.08 26.25 0.36
N THR A 225 14.53 25.19 0.93
CA THR A 225 15.23 23.94 1.20
C THR A 225 15.05 22.96 0.04
N HIS A 226 16.05 22.12 -0.17
CA HIS A 226 15.99 21.07 -1.16
C HIS A 226 15.16 19.90 -0.62
N GLU A 227 13.94 19.79 -1.12
CA GLU A 227 12.97 18.74 -0.77
C GLU A 227 13.08 17.51 -1.70
N GLY A 228 14.30 17.02 -1.88
CA GLY A 228 14.55 15.85 -2.73
C GLY A 228 16.01 15.43 -2.77
N THR A 229 16.33 14.60 -3.75
CA THR A 229 17.69 14.18 -4.09
C THR A 229 17.95 14.44 -5.55
N ASP A 230 19.07 15.09 -5.85
CA ASP A 230 19.51 15.33 -7.22
C ASP A 230 20.41 14.17 -7.67
N ILE A 231 20.03 13.52 -8.76
CA ILE A 231 20.77 12.45 -9.41
C ILE A 231 21.43 13.06 -10.66
N PHE A 232 22.69 13.43 -10.54
CA PHE A 232 23.49 13.96 -11.65
C PHE A 232 23.77 12.83 -12.63
N ALA A 233 23.45 13.05 -13.90
CA ALA A 233 23.52 12.05 -14.95
C ALA A 233 23.59 12.74 -16.32
N ASP A 234 24.00 11.99 -17.34
CA ASP A 234 24.13 12.53 -18.70
C ASP A 234 22.80 13.06 -19.25
N HIS A 235 22.85 14.19 -19.96
CA HIS A 235 21.66 14.75 -20.61
C HIS A 235 21.10 13.74 -21.61
N GLY A 236 19.79 13.49 -21.56
CA GLY A 236 19.14 12.50 -22.40
C GLY A 236 19.18 11.08 -21.83
N LEU A 237 19.73 10.84 -20.64
CA LEU A 237 19.62 9.54 -19.98
C LEU A 237 18.14 9.21 -19.67
N PRO A 238 17.64 7.99 -19.93
CA PRO A 238 16.26 7.63 -19.63
C PRO A 238 15.93 7.77 -18.14
N VAL A 239 14.78 8.39 -17.85
CA VAL A 239 14.17 8.47 -16.52
C VAL A 239 13.01 7.49 -16.47
N ARG A 240 12.96 6.67 -15.42
CA ARG A 240 12.02 5.57 -15.25
C ARG A 240 11.09 5.80 -14.07
N SER A 241 9.85 5.33 -14.18
CA SER A 241 8.96 5.21 -13.02
C SER A 241 9.60 4.30 -11.97
N VAL A 242 9.57 4.72 -10.70
CA VAL A 242 10.12 3.93 -9.59
C VAL A 242 9.13 2.89 -9.08
N CYS A 243 7.84 3.03 -9.38
CA CYS A 243 6.75 2.27 -8.79
C CYS A 243 5.67 1.93 -9.83
N TYR A 244 4.73 1.07 -9.42
CA TYR A 244 3.41 1.03 -10.04
C TYR A 244 2.63 2.27 -9.60
N GLY A 245 1.99 2.95 -10.53
CA GLY A 245 1.30 4.18 -10.19
C GLY A 245 0.54 4.79 -11.34
N ILE A 246 -0.06 5.95 -11.07
CA ILE A 246 -0.77 6.75 -12.05
C ILE A 246 -0.09 8.11 -12.23
N VAL A 247 0.02 8.58 -13.46
CA VAL A 247 0.56 9.91 -13.76
C VAL A 247 -0.47 10.97 -13.38
N GLU A 248 -0.22 11.70 -12.30
CA GLU A 248 -1.12 12.78 -11.86
C GLU A 248 -0.84 14.09 -12.58
N VAL A 249 0.43 14.34 -12.91
CA VAL A 249 0.84 15.59 -13.52
C VAL A 249 1.94 15.37 -14.53
N LYS A 250 1.82 16.00 -15.69
CA LYS A 250 2.84 16.09 -16.74
C LYS A 250 2.85 17.52 -17.27
N GLY A 251 4.00 18.20 -17.28
CA GLY A 251 4.08 19.55 -17.83
C GLY A 251 5.18 20.42 -17.24
N TRP A 252 5.08 21.73 -17.48
CA TRP A 252 6.05 22.73 -17.03
C TRP A 252 5.68 23.33 -15.67
N ASN A 253 6.67 23.57 -14.81
CA ASN A 253 6.59 24.62 -13.80
C ASN A 253 7.90 25.43 -13.73
N PRO A 254 7.89 26.67 -13.20
CA PRO A 254 9.09 27.52 -13.20
C PRO A 254 10.29 26.96 -12.43
N TYR A 255 10.07 26.12 -11.42
CA TYR A 255 11.13 25.62 -10.54
C TYR A 255 11.76 24.33 -11.08
N GLY A 256 10.94 23.31 -11.32
CA GLY A 256 11.33 21.98 -11.80
C GLY A 256 11.34 21.83 -13.31
N GLY A 257 11.01 22.87 -14.09
CA GLY A 257 10.98 22.79 -15.55
C GLY A 257 9.97 21.75 -16.04
N TRP A 258 10.36 20.92 -17.00
CA TRP A 258 9.57 19.76 -17.40
C TRP A 258 9.60 18.71 -16.30
N ARG A 259 8.41 18.41 -15.78
CA ARG A 259 8.25 17.52 -14.62
C ARG A 259 7.05 16.60 -14.76
N ILE A 260 7.20 15.38 -14.26
CA ILE A 260 6.16 14.38 -14.16
C ILE A 260 5.97 13.98 -12.69
N GLY A 261 4.72 13.75 -12.30
CA GLY A 261 4.31 13.35 -10.96
C GLY A 261 3.51 12.05 -11.03
N ILE A 262 3.93 11.04 -10.26
CA ILE A 262 3.31 9.71 -10.26
C ILE A 262 2.85 9.36 -8.85
N ARG A 263 1.61 8.90 -8.68
CA ARG A 263 1.06 8.45 -7.39
C ARG A 263 1.07 6.94 -7.30
N ASP A 264 1.65 6.38 -6.23
CA ASP A 264 1.66 4.94 -5.96
C ASP A 264 0.50 4.47 -5.05
N LEU A 265 0.40 3.17 -4.81
CA LEU A 265 -0.60 2.56 -3.92
C LEU A 265 -0.37 2.85 -2.43
N ASN A 266 0.80 3.36 -2.02
CA ASN A 266 1.05 3.83 -0.65
C ASN A 266 0.68 5.31 -0.47
N ASN A 267 0.04 5.91 -1.48
CA ASN A 267 -0.28 7.33 -1.55
C ASN A 267 0.95 8.25 -1.57
N PHE A 268 2.11 7.74 -1.99
CA PHE A 268 3.30 8.52 -2.25
C PHE A 268 3.26 9.17 -3.62
N TYR A 269 3.50 10.48 -3.65
CA TYR A 269 3.75 11.24 -4.86
C TYR A 269 5.24 11.21 -5.18
N HIS A 270 5.58 10.63 -6.32
CA HIS A 270 6.93 10.58 -6.87
C HIS A 270 7.09 11.71 -7.87
N TYR A 271 7.95 12.66 -7.54
CA TYR A 271 8.20 13.87 -8.32
C TYR A 271 9.50 13.77 -9.09
N TYR A 272 9.42 13.94 -10.41
CA TYR A 272 10.56 13.89 -11.32
C TYR A 272 10.64 15.22 -12.05
N ALA A 273 11.75 15.93 -11.92
CA ALA A 273 11.92 17.25 -12.49
C ALA A 273 13.23 17.40 -13.27
N HIS A 274 13.35 18.55 -13.93
CA HIS A 274 14.44 18.95 -14.80
C HIS A 274 14.57 18.09 -16.05
N LEU A 275 13.48 17.45 -16.49
CA LEU A 275 13.50 16.60 -17.66
C LEU A 275 13.82 17.40 -18.93
N SER A 276 14.50 16.78 -19.89
CA SER A 276 14.69 17.36 -21.24
C SER A 276 13.43 17.18 -22.10
N GLY A 277 12.62 16.17 -21.81
CA GLY A 277 11.35 15.88 -22.45
C GLY A 277 10.67 14.67 -21.80
N PHE A 278 9.48 14.35 -22.30
CA PHE A 278 8.67 13.22 -21.83
C PHE A 278 8.58 12.15 -22.90
N ASP A 279 8.45 10.90 -22.47
CA ASP A 279 8.06 9.84 -23.40
C ASP A 279 6.72 10.19 -24.07
N LYS A 280 6.63 9.99 -25.39
CA LYS A 280 5.47 10.37 -26.20
C LYS A 280 4.24 9.54 -25.88
N THR A 281 4.41 8.33 -25.33
CA THR A 281 3.31 7.42 -24.99
C THR A 281 2.75 7.66 -23.59
N ILE A 282 3.30 8.62 -22.83
CA ILE A 282 2.90 8.89 -21.45
C ILE A 282 2.06 10.15 -21.39
N SER A 283 0.88 10.08 -20.78
CA SER A 283 -0.07 11.18 -20.57
C SER A 283 -0.55 11.23 -19.12
N THR A 284 -1.11 12.36 -18.71
CA THR A 284 -1.79 12.46 -17.41
C THR A 284 -2.95 11.46 -17.38
N GLY A 285 -3.06 10.70 -16.29
CA GLY A 285 -4.04 9.63 -16.12
C GLY A 285 -3.53 8.25 -16.55
N ASP A 286 -2.36 8.14 -17.17
CA ASP A 286 -1.81 6.84 -17.57
C ASP A 286 -1.28 6.06 -16.38
N ILE A 287 -1.39 4.74 -16.46
CA ILE A 287 -0.83 3.81 -15.49
C ILE A 287 0.57 3.43 -15.93
N VAL A 288 1.50 3.47 -14.99
CA VAL A 288 2.91 3.13 -15.20
C VAL A 288 3.34 1.99 -14.28
N LYS A 289 4.39 1.28 -14.68
CA LYS A 289 5.02 0.21 -13.90
C LYS A 289 6.48 0.54 -13.57
N PRO A 290 7.08 -0.10 -12.53
CA PRO A 290 8.49 0.11 -12.19
C PRO A 290 9.39 -0.16 -13.40
N GLY A 291 10.33 0.76 -13.66
CA GLY A 291 11.29 0.65 -14.75
C GLY A 291 10.78 1.13 -16.11
N GLN A 292 9.49 1.48 -16.25
CA GLN A 292 8.96 2.08 -17.48
C GLN A 292 9.55 3.48 -17.70
N VAL A 293 10.05 3.76 -18.89
CA VAL A 293 10.58 5.09 -19.24
C VAL A 293 9.44 6.10 -19.30
N VAL A 294 9.64 7.25 -18.65
CA VAL A 294 8.66 8.35 -18.57
C VAL A 294 9.18 9.66 -19.15
N GLY A 295 10.48 9.74 -19.40
CA GLY A 295 11.14 10.91 -19.96
C GLY A 295 12.65 10.75 -19.92
N TRP A 296 13.36 11.86 -20.02
CA TRP A 296 14.82 11.87 -20.05
C TRP A 296 15.41 12.97 -19.18
N VAL A 297 16.58 12.69 -18.61
CA VAL A 297 17.37 13.65 -17.82
C VAL A 297 17.63 14.89 -18.67
N GLY A 298 17.56 16.05 -18.03
CA GLY A 298 17.82 17.32 -18.69
C GLY A 298 18.34 18.37 -17.72
N SER A 299 18.20 19.63 -18.12
CA SER A 299 18.59 20.81 -17.34
C SER A 299 17.50 21.89 -17.41
N SER A 300 16.24 21.47 -17.53
CA SER A 300 15.12 22.40 -17.73
C SER A 300 14.61 22.99 -16.41
N GLY A 301 14.28 24.28 -16.40
CA GLY A 301 13.72 24.97 -15.24
C GLY A 301 14.31 26.36 -14.99
N TYR A 302 13.99 26.91 -13.82
CA TYR A 302 14.39 28.25 -13.37
C TYR A 302 14.00 29.37 -14.34
N GLY A 303 12.75 29.34 -14.83
CA GLY A 303 12.24 30.37 -15.74
C GLY A 303 10.94 30.04 -16.44
N LYS A 304 10.69 30.75 -17.55
CA LYS A 304 9.54 30.55 -18.44
C LYS A 304 9.61 29.18 -19.15
N PRO A 305 8.48 28.64 -19.64
CA PRO A 305 8.45 27.38 -20.40
C PRO A 305 9.57 27.27 -21.44
N GLY A 306 10.29 26.15 -21.42
CA GLY A 306 11.41 25.87 -22.32
C GLY A 306 12.79 26.36 -21.85
N THR A 307 12.88 27.05 -20.69
CA THR A 307 14.19 27.43 -20.12
C THR A 307 15.04 26.20 -19.83
N SER A 308 16.28 26.16 -20.31
CA SER A 308 17.21 25.05 -20.08
C SER A 308 18.67 25.54 -19.96
N GLY A 309 19.56 24.69 -19.47
CA GLY A 309 21.01 24.96 -19.44
C GLY A 309 21.49 25.86 -18.29
N LYS A 310 20.64 26.19 -17.32
CA LYS A 310 21.01 27.06 -16.17
C LYS A 310 21.79 26.33 -15.07
N PHE A 311 21.90 25.02 -15.15
CA PHE A 311 22.55 24.14 -14.19
C PHE A 311 22.96 22.83 -14.86
N PRO A 312 23.91 22.07 -14.28
CA PRO A 312 24.33 20.79 -14.83
C PRO A 312 23.15 19.81 -14.98
N PRO A 313 23.14 18.93 -16.01
CA PRO A 313 22.09 17.95 -16.18
C PRO A 313 21.95 17.03 -14.95
N HIS A 314 20.71 16.90 -14.46
CA HIS A 314 20.36 16.01 -13.36
C HIS A 314 18.87 15.70 -13.35
N LEU A 315 18.50 14.59 -12.73
CA LEU A 315 17.13 14.32 -12.31
C LEU A 315 16.96 14.81 -10.89
N HIS A 316 16.10 15.80 -10.67
CA HIS A 316 15.62 16.08 -9.32
C HIS A 316 14.48 15.10 -9.00
N TYR A 317 14.68 14.28 -7.98
CA TYR A 317 13.71 13.31 -7.50
C TYR A 317 13.23 13.65 -6.09
N GLY A 318 11.92 13.89 -5.95
CA GLY A 318 11.25 14.16 -4.68
C GLY A 318 10.21 13.09 -4.36
N VAL A 319 9.93 12.89 -3.08
CA VAL A 319 8.82 12.03 -2.63
C VAL A 319 8.01 12.78 -1.58
N TYR A 320 6.70 12.74 -1.75
CA TYR A 320 5.74 13.39 -0.86
C TYR A 320 4.73 12.37 -0.37
N SER A 321 4.45 12.38 0.93
CA SER A 321 3.38 11.58 1.51
C SER A 321 2.11 12.42 1.55
N ASP A 322 1.05 11.92 0.93
CA ASP A 322 -0.30 12.42 1.16
C ASP A 322 -0.99 11.53 2.19
N ARG A 323 -1.50 12.13 3.25
CA ARG A 323 -2.18 11.41 4.34
C ARG A 323 -3.57 11.99 4.63
N GLY A 324 -4.16 12.68 3.64
CA GLY A 324 -5.53 13.17 3.66
C GLY A 324 -5.75 14.55 4.29
N LEU A 325 -4.71 15.15 4.89
CA LEU A 325 -4.78 16.49 5.51
C LEU A 325 -3.82 17.48 4.83
N MET A 326 -2.57 17.07 4.64
CA MET A 326 -1.55 17.83 3.94
C MET A 326 -0.59 16.86 3.23
N GLU A 327 0.06 17.34 2.17
CA GLU A 327 1.21 16.66 1.60
C GLU A 327 2.48 17.19 2.24
N TRP A 328 3.42 16.31 2.57
CA TRP A 328 4.76 16.70 3.02
C TRP A 328 5.83 15.90 2.31
N SER A 329 6.93 16.56 1.99
CA SER A 329 8.13 15.94 1.46
C SER A 329 8.94 15.26 2.57
N PHE A 330 9.70 14.24 2.22
CA PHE A 330 10.67 13.60 3.11
C PHE A 330 11.90 13.11 2.32
N ASP A 331 13.02 12.88 3.01
CA ASP A 331 14.30 12.52 2.37
C ASP A 331 14.16 11.23 1.53
N PRO A 332 14.28 11.31 0.19
CA PRO A 332 14.15 10.13 -0.66
C PRO A 332 15.46 9.33 -0.75
N TYR A 333 16.59 9.86 -0.25
CA TYR A 333 17.90 9.24 -0.39
C TYR A 333 17.95 7.79 0.15
N PRO A 334 17.41 7.46 1.35
CA PRO A 334 17.42 6.09 1.85
C PRO A 334 16.66 5.11 0.93
N MET A 335 15.53 5.54 0.35
CA MET A 335 14.75 4.73 -0.59
C MET A 335 15.54 4.50 -1.88
N LEU A 336 16.13 5.56 -2.44
CA LEU A 336 16.98 5.49 -3.63
C LEU A 336 18.14 4.49 -3.44
N ARG A 337 18.84 4.54 -2.30
CA ARG A 337 19.91 3.57 -1.98
C ARG A 337 19.39 2.14 -1.93
N ARG A 338 18.24 1.91 -1.30
CA ARG A 338 17.62 0.57 -1.21
C ARG A 338 17.25 0.05 -2.60
N TRP A 339 16.61 0.86 -3.43
CA TRP A 339 16.18 0.47 -4.78
C TRP A 339 17.38 0.21 -5.72
N GLU A 340 18.39 1.06 -5.67
CA GLU A 340 19.65 0.87 -6.42
C GLU A 340 20.28 -0.50 -6.09
N GLN A 341 20.41 -0.81 -4.79
CA GLN A 341 21.00 -2.07 -4.35
C GLN A 341 20.14 -3.28 -4.71
N ALA A 342 18.81 -3.19 -4.56
CA ALA A 342 17.90 -4.27 -4.91
C ALA A 342 17.95 -4.58 -6.42
N GLU A 343 17.98 -3.56 -7.27
CA GLU A 343 18.09 -3.74 -8.72
C GLU A 343 19.46 -4.28 -9.13
N ARG A 344 20.57 -3.79 -8.53
CA ARG A 344 21.90 -4.39 -8.73
C ARG A 344 21.94 -5.87 -8.38
N LYS A 345 21.29 -6.27 -7.28
CA LYS A 345 21.20 -7.69 -6.89
C LYS A 345 20.44 -8.51 -7.92
N ARG A 346 19.27 -8.03 -8.39
CA ARG A 346 18.48 -8.70 -9.45
C ARG A 346 19.28 -8.88 -10.74
N ILE A 347 20.01 -7.85 -11.19
CA ILE A 347 20.85 -7.93 -12.39
C ILE A 347 21.97 -8.96 -12.21
N ARG A 348 22.54 -9.08 -11.00
CA ARG A 348 23.59 -10.05 -10.70
C ARG A 348 23.07 -11.48 -10.57
N SER A 349 21.84 -11.68 -10.09
CA SER A 349 21.23 -13.01 -9.92
C SER A 349 20.52 -13.53 -11.18
N GLY A 350 20.19 -12.65 -12.12
CA GLY A 350 19.63 -13.00 -13.43
C GLY A 350 20.68 -13.19 -14.53
N LYS A 351 21.97 -13.06 -14.19
CA LYS A 351 23.11 -13.57 -14.95
C LYS A 351 23.54 -14.88 -14.32
#